data_AF-A0A353R361-F1
#
_entry.id   AF-A0A353R361-F1
#
_cell.length_a   1.000
_cell.length_b   1.000
_cell.length_c   1.000
_cell.angle_alpha   90.00
_cell.angle_beta   90.00
_cell.angle_gamma   90.00
#
_symmetry.space_group_name_H-M   'P 1'
#
loop_
_entity.id
_entity.type
_entity.pdbx_description
1 polymer ?
#
loop_
_entity_poly.entity_id
_entity_poly.type
_entity_poly.pdbx_seq_one_letter_code
_entity_poly.pdbx_strand_id
1 'polypeptide(L)'
;MGYAVHLWRREAPADPVLVPVERADLVELITAQGKLEPKEYVDVGAQVSGQLRDLHVEIGDRVRRGQLIAEIDPRIYATRVEADRARLA
;
A
#
# COMPACT_ATOMS: atom_id res chain seq x y z
N MET A 1 -67.91 50.38 43.44
CA MET A 1 -67.41 50.68 42.08
C MET A 1 -65.99 51.22 42.18
N GLY A 2 -65.00 50.32 42.29
CA GLY A 2 -63.59 50.68 42.32
C GLY A 2 -62.84 49.66 41.47
N TYR A 3 -62.33 50.10 40.33
CA TYR A 3 -61.67 49.28 39.32
C TYR A 3 -60.24 48.96 39.78
N ALA A 4 -59.93 47.67 39.93
CA ALA A 4 -58.57 47.22 40.15
C ALA A 4 -57.85 47.14 38.80
N VAL A 5 -56.80 47.94 38.64
CA VAL A 5 -55.98 47.94 37.41
C VAL A 5 -54.84 46.95 37.62
N HIS A 6 -54.95 45.77 37.00
CA HIS A 6 -53.83 44.84 36.90
C HIS A 6 -52.85 45.34 35.84
N LEU A 7 -51.77 45.99 36.28
CA LEU A 7 -50.67 46.36 35.40
C LEU A 7 -49.83 45.11 35.09
N TRP A 8 -50.01 44.58 33.89
CA TRP A 8 -49.20 43.49 33.35
C TRP A 8 -47.77 44.01 33.15
N ARG A 9 -46.85 43.59 34.03
CA ARG A 9 -45.42 43.91 33.91
C ARG A 9 -44.86 43.12 32.73
N ARG A 10 -44.55 43.80 31.62
CA ARG A 10 -43.76 43.21 30.54
C ARG A 10 -42.35 42.96 31.06
N GLU A 11 -41.93 41.70 31.07
CA GLU A 11 -40.53 41.32 31.24
C GLU A 11 -39.72 42.00 30.13
N ALA A 12 -38.69 42.78 30.50
CA ALA A 12 -37.79 43.37 29.52
C ALA A 12 -37.05 42.24 28.80
N PRO A 13 -36.87 42.29 27.46
CA PRO A 13 -36.09 41.28 26.76
C PRO A 13 -34.67 41.31 27.32
N ALA A 14 -34.16 40.14 27.71
CA ALA A 14 -32.79 40.01 28.22
C ALA A 14 -31.79 40.52 27.17
N ASP A 15 -30.83 41.33 27.61
CA ASP A 15 -29.79 41.85 26.73
C ASP A 15 -28.97 40.68 26.13
N PRO A 16 -28.69 40.70 24.82
CA PRO A 16 -27.94 39.63 24.18
C PRO A 16 -26.49 39.61 24.70
N VAL A 17 -26.01 38.43 25.07
CA VAL A 17 -24.61 38.22 25.42
C VAL A 17 -23.78 38.26 24.14
N LEU A 18 -22.87 39.23 24.05
CA LEU A 18 -21.94 39.39 22.92
C LEU A 18 -20.58 38.78 23.26
N VAL A 19 -19.91 38.22 22.26
CA VAL A 19 -18.58 37.61 22.39
C VAL A 19 -17.67 38.17 21.29
N PRO A 20 -16.43 38.59 21.58
CA PRO A 20 -15.51 39.09 20.57
C PRO A 20 -15.13 37.99 19.56
N VAL A 21 -15.01 38.37 18.29
CA VAL A 21 -14.52 37.46 17.23
C VAL A 21 -13.01 37.63 17.09
N GLU A 22 -12.29 36.53 17.05
CA GLU A 22 -10.84 36.50 16.85
C GLU A 22 -10.51 35.79 15.54
N ARG A 23 -9.50 36.27 14.83
CA ARG A 23 -8.95 35.57 13.66
C ARG A 23 -7.85 34.65 14.13
N ALA A 24 -7.97 33.38 13.78
CA ALA A 24 -6.95 32.37 14.02
C ALA A 24 -6.76 31.53 12.75
N ASP A 25 -5.55 31.00 12.59
CA ASP A 25 -5.25 30.08 11.50
C ASP A 25 -5.83 28.70 11.83
N LEU A 26 -6.74 28.22 10.98
CA LEU A 26 -7.27 26.86 11.06
C LEU A 26 -6.45 25.96 10.14
N VAL A 27 -5.68 25.06 10.72
CA VAL A 27 -4.90 24.06 9.96
C VAL A 27 -5.68 22.75 9.95
N GLU A 28 -6.27 22.41 8.81
CA GLU A 28 -6.91 21.11 8.59
C GLU A 28 -5.91 20.15 7.95
N LEU A 29 -5.34 19.25 8.74
CA LEU A 29 -4.36 18.27 8.27
C LEU A 29 -5.07 16.99 7.84
N ILE A 30 -5.31 16.83 6.54
CA ILE A 30 -5.82 15.57 5.99
C ILE A 30 -4.66 14.58 5.92
N THR A 31 -4.68 13.58 6.80
CA THR A 31 -3.68 12.50 6.80
C THR A 31 -4.06 11.47 5.73
N ALA A 32 -3.49 11.59 4.53
CA ALA A 32 -3.61 10.57 3.50
C ALA A 32 -2.66 9.41 3.82
N GLN A 33 -3.20 8.32 4.39
CA GLN A 33 -2.45 7.09 4.55
C GLN A 33 -2.33 6.39 3.19
N GLY A 34 -1.16 6.46 2.57
CA GLY A 34 -0.82 5.70 1.37
C GLY A 34 -0.09 4.42 1.74
N LYS A 35 -0.41 3.31 1.06
CA LYS A 35 0.39 2.08 1.13
C LYS A 35 1.55 2.19 0.15
N LEU A 36 2.77 1.97 0.64
CA LEU A 36 3.94 1.85 -0.24
C LEU A 36 3.91 0.49 -0.92
N GLU A 37 3.89 0.49 -2.25
CA GLU A 37 3.96 -0.72 -3.06
C GLU A 37 5.19 -0.64 -3.99
N PRO A 38 5.88 -1.76 -4.23
CA PRO A 38 6.99 -1.79 -5.16
C PRO A 38 6.51 -1.43 -6.56
N LYS A 39 7.25 -0.54 -7.24
CA LYS A 39 6.93 -0.12 -8.61
C LYS A 39 6.92 -1.31 -9.59
N GLU A 40 7.83 -2.26 -9.38
CA GLU A 40 8.01 -3.43 -10.21
C GLU A 40 8.29 -4.64 -9.30
N TYR A 41 7.60 -5.74 -9.56
CA TYR A 41 7.75 -7.01 -8.85
C TYR A 41 7.82 -8.14 -9.89
N VAL A 42 8.77 -9.05 -9.74
CA VAL A 42 8.98 -10.17 -10.68
C VAL A 42 9.28 -11.43 -9.87
N ASP A 43 8.50 -12.48 -10.11
CA ASP A 43 8.79 -13.82 -9.58
C ASP A 43 9.85 -14.49 -10.47
N VAL A 44 10.99 -14.84 -9.88
CA VAL A 44 12.06 -15.57 -10.57
C VAL A 44 11.92 -17.04 -10.25
N GLY A 45 11.62 -17.85 -11.26
CA GLY A 45 11.47 -19.30 -11.15
C GLY A 45 12.27 -20.05 -12.21
N ALA A 46 12.45 -21.34 -11.99
CA ALA A 46 13.05 -22.24 -12.95
C ALA A 46 12.12 -22.47 -14.15
N GLN A 47 12.60 -22.23 -15.38
CA GLN A 47 11.83 -22.57 -16.59
C GLN A 47 11.77 -24.09 -16.84
N VAL A 48 12.70 -24.85 -16.24
CA VAL A 48 12.86 -26.28 -16.42
C VAL A 48 12.82 -27.01 -15.07
N SER A 49 12.20 -28.18 -15.03
CA SER A 49 12.10 -29.00 -13.83
C SER A 49 13.35 -29.89 -13.70
N GLY A 50 14.13 -29.68 -12.64
CA GLY A 50 15.32 -30.47 -12.35
C GLY A 50 15.79 -30.28 -10.91
N GLN A 51 16.83 -31.01 -10.53
CA GLN A 51 17.42 -30.88 -9.19
C GLN A 51 18.24 -29.58 -9.13
N LEU A 52 18.02 -28.76 -8.11
CA LEU A 52 18.88 -27.60 -7.83
C LEU A 52 20.29 -28.09 -7.50
N ARG A 53 21.28 -27.64 -8.27
CA ARG A 53 22.69 -28.01 -8.10
C ARG A 53 23.42 -26.99 -7.23
N ASP A 54 23.26 -25.71 -7.54
CA ASP A 54 23.92 -24.63 -6.81
C ASP A 54 23.05 -23.36 -6.78
N LEU A 55 23.15 -22.59 -5.70
CA LEU A 55 22.46 -21.33 -5.49
C LEU A 55 23.50 -20.24 -5.18
N HIS A 56 23.58 -19.25 -6.05
CA HIS A 56 24.61 -18.21 -6.02
C HIS A 56 24.15 -16.91 -5.34
N VAL A 57 23.01 -16.94 -4.64
CA VAL A 57 22.43 -15.75 -3.98
C VAL A 57 21.89 -16.11 -2.61
N GLU A 58 21.93 -15.14 -1.69
CA GLU A 58 21.34 -15.26 -0.37
C GLU A 58 20.11 -14.35 -0.21
N ILE A 59 19.34 -14.62 0.85
CA ILE A 59 18.15 -13.84 1.15
C ILE A 59 18.58 -12.41 1.52
N GLY A 60 18.10 -11.44 0.74
CA GLY A 60 18.42 -10.02 0.91
C GLY A 60 19.42 -9.47 -0.10
N ASP A 61 20.00 -10.31 -0.96
CA ASP A 61 20.94 -9.88 -1.99
C ASP A 61 20.27 -9.08 -3.11
N ARG A 62 20.99 -8.08 -3.62
CA ARG A 62 20.60 -7.32 -4.80
C ARG A 62 21.09 -8.02 -6.06
N VAL A 63 20.15 -8.57 -6.84
CA VAL A 63 20.44 -9.21 -8.12
C VAL A 63 20.34 -8.24 -9.30
N ARG A 64 21.11 -8.50 -10.36
CA ARG A 64 21.08 -7.73 -11.61
C ARG A 64 20.54 -8.57 -12.77
N ARG A 65 20.03 -7.91 -13.81
CA ARG A 65 19.58 -8.59 -15.04
C ARG A 65 20.75 -9.39 -15.65
N GLY A 66 20.49 -10.67 -15.94
CA GLY A 66 21.48 -11.59 -16.52
C GLY A 66 22.45 -12.21 -15.52
N GLN A 67 22.30 -11.93 -14.22
CA GLN A 67 23.07 -12.61 -13.19
C GLN A 67 22.63 -14.07 -13.08
N LEU A 68 23.61 -14.98 -12.97
CA LEU A 68 23.35 -16.37 -12.64
C LEU A 68 22.96 -16.47 -11.17
N ILE A 69 21.74 -16.94 -10.92
CA ILE A 69 21.15 -17.01 -9.57
C ILE A 69 21.16 -18.45 -9.07
N ALA A 70 20.82 -19.40 -9.93
CA ALA A 70 20.72 -20.81 -9.60
C ALA A 70 21.09 -21.68 -10.80
N GLU A 71 21.73 -22.81 -10.54
CA GLU A 71 22.01 -23.85 -11.53
C GLU A 71 21.12 -25.06 -11.28
N ILE A 72 20.49 -25.57 -12.34
CA ILE A 72 19.60 -26.72 -12.30
C ILE A 72 20.24 -27.84 -13.12
N ASP A 73 20.27 -29.04 -12.55
CA ASP A 73 20.87 -30.21 -13.19
C ASP A 73 20.15 -30.57 -14.51
N PRO A 74 20.84 -30.54 -15.67
CA PRO A 74 20.22 -30.75 -16.96
C PRO A 74 20.11 -32.24 -17.36
N ARG A 75 20.55 -33.21 -16.54
CA ARG A 75 20.66 -34.64 -16.95
C ARG A 75 19.38 -35.21 -17.57
N ILE A 76 18.21 -34.82 -17.08
CA ILE A 76 16.91 -35.26 -17.63
C ILE A 76 16.69 -34.69 -19.04
N TYR A 77 17.04 -33.43 -19.27
CA TYR A 77 16.86 -32.75 -20.56
C TYR A 77 17.95 -33.11 -21.57
N ALA A 78 19.19 -33.28 -21.11
CA ALA A 78 20.31 -33.69 -21.97
C ALA A 78 20.03 -35.05 -22.63
N THR A 79 19.53 -36.01 -21.85
CA THR A 79 19.14 -37.33 -22.38
C THR A 79 18.05 -37.21 -23.45
N ARG A 80 17.10 -36.28 -23.28
CA ARG A 80 16.00 -36.06 -24.23
C ARG A 80 16.48 -35.44 -25.53
N VAL A 81 17.36 -34.44 -25.46
CA VAL A 81 17.96 -33.79 -26.64
C VAL A 81 18.79 -34.78 -27.44
N GLU A 82 19.58 -35.63 -26.77
CA GLU A 82 20.37 -36.66 -27.44
C GLU A 82 19.48 -37.71 -28.12
N ALA A 83 18.39 -38.14 -27.46
CA ALA A 83 17.42 -39.04 -28.06
C ALA A 83 16.74 -38.42 -29.30
N ASP A 84 16.38 -37.13 -29.24
CA ASP A 84 15.74 -36.42 -30.35
C ASP A 84 16.71 -36.22 -31.53
N ARG A 85 17.99 -35.90 -31.25
CA ARG A 85 19.04 -35.80 -32.28
C ARG A 85 19.29 -37.13 -32.98
N ALA A 86 19.32 -38.23 -32.24
CA ALA A 86 19.48 -39.57 -32.81
C ALA A 86 18.29 -40.00 -33.69
N ARG A 87 17.12 -39.38 -33.52
CA ARG A 87 15.91 -39.67 -34.28
C ARG A 87 15.79 -38.88 -35.59
N LEU A 88 16.56 -37.80 -35.71
CA LEU A 88 16.61 -36.94 -36.90
C LEU A 88 17.76 -37.30 -37.86
N ALA A 89 18.68 -38.17 -37.43
CA ALA A 89 19.73 -38.78 -38.25
C ALA A 89 19.23 -40.07 -38.91
#